data_AF-A0A925ZYH8-F1
#
_entry.id   AF-A0A925ZYH8-F1
#
_cell.length_a   1.000
_cell.length_b   1.000
_cell.length_c   1.000
_cell.angle_alpha   90.00
_cell.angle_beta   90.00
_cell.angle_gamma   90.00
#
_symmetry.space_group_name_H-M   'P 1'
#
loop_
_entity.id
_entity.type
_entity.pdbx_description
1 polymer ?
#
loop_
_entity_poly.entity_id
_entity_poly.type
_entity_poly.pdbx_seq_one_letter_code
_entity_poly.pdbx_strand_id
1 'polypeptide(L)'
;MSNRIVSARKSSVRMVVAAITLALTPMISHAQGFSGLFNTGVNGTGTPLAAGSVDSHYQTVENGFSQAFVVNNAAPYVFDANSRYIWQQADGQPTNVTRTFRTTFTIDAGYNPLTAVLNGRWSTDNTGLDILLNGASSGFSSGGFGAFTAFSFNTGFLAGLNTLDFVVNDFGVISSLAVTDLDGVAQLTVPTNVVPEPSAVALMGAGLTALGFVAHRRKRRA
;
A
#
# COMPACT_ATOMS: atom_id res chain seq x y z
N MET A 1 -73.87 56.64 -12.82
CA MET A 1 -72.63 57.26 -12.31
C MET A 1 -71.58 56.16 -12.19
N SER A 2 -70.67 56.12 -13.16
CA SER A 2 -69.56 55.17 -13.26
C SER A 2 -68.31 55.84 -12.71
N ASN A 3 -67.53 55.15 -11.89
CA ASN A 3 -66.12 55.47 -11.74
C ASN A 3 -65.30 54.19 -11.51
N ARG A 4 -64.57 53.80 -12.56
CA ARG A 4 -63.46 52.84 -12.51
C ARG A 4 -62.26 53.56 -11.92
N ILE A 5 -61.58 52.96 -10.94
CA ILE A 5 -60.17 53.24 -10.67
C ILE A 5 -59.39 51.92 -10.72
N VAL A 6 -58.42 51.94 -11.61
CA VAL A 6 -57.45 50.89 -11.93
C VAL A 6 -56.44 50.75 -10.77
N SER A 7 -56.11 49.52 -10.38
CA SER A 7 -54.90 49.23 -9.60
C SER A 7 -54.04 48.22 -10.36
N ALA A 8 -52.85 48.66 -10.72
CA ALA A 8 -51.88 47.96 -11.54
C ALA A 8 -51.24 46.78 -10.79
N ARG A 9 -51.32 45.58 -11.36
CA ARG A 9 -50.58 44.41 -10.88
C ARG A 9 -49.13 44.52 -11.36
N LYS A 10 -48.21 44.98 -10.50
CA LYS A 10 -46.76 44.90 -10.73
C LYS A 10 -46.36 43.42 -10.83
N SER A 11 -45.90 42.99 -12.01
CA SER A 11 -45.34 41.67 -12.24
C SER A 11 -43.90 41.65 -11.73
N SER A 12 -43.68 40.98 -10.60
CA SER A 12 -42.36 40.78 -10.01
C SER A 12 -41.64 39.66 -10.75
N VAL A 13 -40.75 40.00 -11.68
CA VAL A 13 -39.88 39.02 -12.35
C VAL A 13 -38.84 38.54 -11.34
N ARG A 14 -38.99 37.30 -10.86
CA ARG A 14 -37.98 36.62 -10.05
C ARG A 14 -36.85 36.16 -10.98
N MET A 15 -35.70 36.82 -10.89
CA MET A 15 -34.47 36.44 -11.57
C MET A 15 -33.77 35.37 -10.71
N VAL A 16 -33.79 34.12 -11.18
CA VAL A 16 -33.04 33.02 -10.53
C VAL A 16 -31.64 33.02 -11.12
N VAL A 17 -30.64 33.39 -10.31
CA VAL A 17 -29.21 33.21 -10.65
C VAL A 17 -28.80 31.84 -10.15
N ALA A 18 -28.50 30.92 -11.06
CA ALA A 18 -27.92 29.63 -10.73
C ALA A 18 -26.38 29.78 -10.61
N ALA A 19 -25.86 29.72 -9.40
CA ALA A 19 -24.42 29.59 -9.15
C ALA A 19 -24.02 28.12 -9.33
N ILE A 20 -23.17 27.83 -10.31
CA ILE A 20 -22.58 26.50 -10.50
C ILE A 20 -21.27 26.46 -9.70
N THR A 21 -21.27 25.77 -8.57
CA THR A 21 -20.07 25.45 -7.81
C THR A 21 -19.33 24.29 -8.49
N LEU A 22 -18.12 24.55 -8.99
CA LEU A 22 -17.24 23.55 -9.57
C LEU A 22 -16.60 22.74 -8.45
N ALA A 23 -17.10 21.53 -8.19
CA ALA A 23 -16.48 20.61 -7.24
C ALA A 23 -15.25 19.94 -7.89
N LEU A 24 -14.04 20.39 -7.54
CA LEU A 24 -12.85 19.57 -7.68
C LEU A 24 -12.88 18.54 -6.54
N THR A 25 -13.35 17.32 -6.83
CA THR A 25 -13.10 16.20 -5.91
C THR A 25 -11.69 15.70 -6.15
N PRO A 26 -10.78 15.72 -5.15
CA PRO A 26 -9.54 14.98 -5.29
C PRO A 26 -9.89 13.49 -5.46
N MET A 27 -9.41 12.87 -6.53
CA MET A 27 -9.49 11.42 -6.67
C MET A 27 -8.78 10.80 -5.48
N ILE A 28 -9.48 9.93 -4.75
CA ILE A 28 -8.91 9.15 -3.65
C ILE A 28 -7.84 8.27 -4.27
N SER A 29 -6.57 8.55 -3.98
CA SER A 29 -5.45 7.66 -4.30
C SER A 29 -5.63 6.38 -3.49
N HIS A 30 -6.10 5.30 -4.11
CA HIS A 30 -6.03 3.95 -3.53
C HIS A 30 -4.56 3.53 -3.48
N ALA A 31 -3.88 3.86 -2.38
CA ALA A 31 -2.49 3.49 -2.14
C ALA A 31 -2.41 2.09 -1.52
N GLN A 32 -2.50 1.06 -2.37
CA GLN A 32 -2.10 -0.32 -2.07
C GLN A 32 -1.74 -0.94 -3.42
N GLY A 33 -0.43 -1.06 -3.70
CA GLY A 33 0.10 -1.52 -4.99
C GLY A 33 1.08 -2.66 -4.85
N PHE A 34 1.04 -3.36 -3.72
CA PHE A 34 1.93 -4.45 -3.37
C PHE A 34 1.14 -5.75 -3.34
N SER A 35 1.74 -6.80 -3.91
CA SER A 35 1.24 -8.17 -3.89
C SER A 35 2.32 -9.11 -3.40
N GLY A 36 1.94 -10.18 -2.67
CA GLY A 36 2.89 -11.19 -2.20
C GLY A 36 3.66 -10.85 -0.93
N LEU A 37 3.28 -9.79 -0.19
CA LEU A 37 3.83 -9.53 1.13
C LEU A 37 3.17 -10.45 2.18
N PHE A 38 3.99 -11.27 2.83
CA PHE A 38 3.57 -12.15 3.91
C PHE A 38 4.56 -12.10 5.07
N ASN A 39 4.03 -12.06 6.29
CA ASN A 39 4.82 -12.27 7.51
C ASN A 39 5.40 -13.69 7.52
N THR A 40 6.41 -13.93 8.35
CA THR A 40 6.97 -15.28 8.49
C THR A 40 6.00 -16.24 9.15
N GLY A 41 6.02 -17.50 8.72
CA GLY A 41 5.32 -18.63 9.31
C GLY A 41 3.80 -18.52 9.27
N VAL A 42 3.27 -17.95 8.18
CA VAL A 42 1.82 -17.87 7.90
C VAL A 42 1.47 -18.65 6.64
N ASN A 43 0.19 -18.99 6.49
CA ASN A 43 -0.36 -19.55 5.25
C ASN A 43 -0.67 -18.44 4.23
N GLY A 44 -1.17 -18.81 3.04
CA GLY A 44 -1.50 -17.85 1.97
C GLY A 44 -2.65 -16.88 2.29
N THR A 45 -3.30 -16.99 3.45
CA THR A 45 -4.29 -16.02 3.95
C THR A 45 -3.75 -15.18 5.11
N GLY A 46 -2.44 -15.25 5.41
CA GLY A 46 -1.82 -14.52 6.53
C GLY A 46 -2.11 -15.11 7.90
N THR A 47 -2.67 -16.32 7.99
CA THR A 47 -2.95 -16.99 9.27
C THR A 47 -1.70 -17.74 9.75
N PRO A 48 -1.27 -17.58 11.02
CA PRO A 48 -0.11 -18.29 11.55
C PRO A 48 -0.22 -19.81 11.47
N LEU A 49 0.89 -20.45 11.09
CA LEU A 49 1.02 -21.89 10.98
C LEU A 49 1.44 -22.53 12.32
N ALA A 50 1.25 -23.84 12.43
CA ALA A 50 1.75 -24.63 13.55
C ALA A 50 3.27 -24.88 13.42
N ALA A 51 3.95 -25.09 14.55
CA ALA A 51 5.37 -25.45 14.55
C ALA A 51 5.65 -26.72 13.72
N GLY A 52 6.77 -26.75 13.02
CA GLY A 52 7.14 -27.80 12.08
C GLY A 52 6.54 -27.66 10.68
N SER A 53 5.61 -26.73 10.48
CA SER A 53 5.06 -26.46 9.14
C SER A 53 6.09 -25.77 8.24
N VAL A 54 6.02 -26.04 6.95
CA VAL A 54 6.79 -25.32 5.93
C VAL A 54 6.20 -23.92 5.76
N ASP A 55 7.06 -22.90 5.70
CA ASP A 55 6.70 -21.55 5.26
C ASP A 55 6.88 -21.44 3.74
N SER A 56 5.77 -21.20 3.03
CA SER A 56 5.79 -21.09 1.57
C SER A 56 6.32 -19.75 1.04
N HIS A 57 6.49 -18.75 1.89
CA HIS A 57 6.83 -17.37 1.49
C HIS A 57 8.30 -17.01 1.67
N TYR A 58 9.05 -17.82 2.44
CA TYR A 58 10.46 -17.58 2.76
C TYR A 58 11.32 -18.77 2.37
N GLN A 59 12.44 -18.48 1.72
CA GLN A 59 13.44 -19.45 1.27
C GLN A 59 14.80 -19.16 1.88
N THR A 60 15.55 -20.20 2.21
CA THR A 60 16.94 -20.06 2.68
C THR A 60 17.90 -20.11 1.50
N VAL A 61 18.58 -18.99 1.23
CA VAL A 61 19.47 -18.81 0.07
C VAL A 61 20.60 -19.83 0.06
N GLU A 62 21.29 -20.00 1.19
CA GLU A 62 22.43 -20.91 1.32
C GLU A 62 22.02 -22.39 1.23
N ASN A 63 20.73 -22.69 1.37
CA ASN A 63 20.17 -24.04 1.23
C ASN A 63 19.57 -24.28 -0.16
N GLY A 64 20.14 -23.65 -1.19
CA GLY A 64 19.66 -23.75 -2.57
C GLY A 64 18.24 -23.22 -2.75
N PHE A 65 17.86 -22.17 -2.01
CA PHE A 65 16.52 -21.58 -2.01
C PHE A 65 15.40 -22.54 -1.57
N SER A 66 15.73 -23.52 -0.73
CA SER A 66 14.73 -24.38 -0.10
C SER A 66 13.84 -23.59 0.86
N GLN A 67 12.58 -24.01 1.02
CA GLN A 67 11.64 -23.36 1.93
C GLN A 67 12.08 -23.44 3.39
N ALA A 68 11.78 -22.40 4.15
CA ALA A 68 12.00 -22.36 5.59
C ALA A 68 10.88 -23.11 6.34
N PHE A 69 11.09 -23.36 7.63
CA PHE A 69 10.16 -24.09 8.49
C PHE A 69 9.87 -23.29 9.75
N VAL A 70 8.62 -23.36 10.21
CA VAL A 70 8.21 -22.77 11.49
C VAL A 70 8.90 -23.50 12.64
N VAL A 71 9.61 -22.75 13.48
CA VAL A 71 10.33 -23.25 14.64
C VAL A 71 9.47 -23.18 15.88
N ASN A 72 9.63 -24.14 16.79
CA ASN A 72 8.93 -24.16 18.07
C ASN A 72 9.69 -23.35 19.15
N ASN A 73 9.66 -22.03 19.06
CA ASN A 73 10.25 -21.17 20.09
C ASN A 73 9.31 -21.01 21.30
N ALA A 74 9.89 -20.82 22.48
CA ALA A 74 9.17 -20.50 23.72
C ALA A 74 9.77 -19.23 24.36
N ALA A 75 9.28 -18.80 25.52
CA ALA A 75 9.93 -17.73 26.27
C ALA A 75 11.44 -18.04 26.45
N PRO A 76 12.35 -17.07 26.28
CA PRO A 76 12.13 -15.61 26.35
C PRO A 76 11.85 -14.89 25.02
N TYR A 77 11.55 -15.60 23.92
CA TYR A 77 11.31 -14.96 22.62
C TYR A 77 10.09 -14.06 22.66
N VAL A 78 10.15 -12.92 21.94
CA VAL A 78 8.97 -12.08 21.71
C VAL A 78 8.09 -12.68 20.62
N PHE A 79 6.78 -12.67 20.84
CA PHE A 79 5.80 -13.20 19.88
C PHE A 79 4.86 -12.10 19.40
N ASP A 80 4.39 -12.25 18.17
CA ASP A 80 3.34 -11.44 17.58
C ASP A 80 2.19 -12.34 17.11
N ALA A 81 0.98 -11.81 17.08
CA ALA A 81 -0.21 -12.56 16.72
C ALA A 81 -0.21 -13.01 15.25
N ASN A 82 0.49 -12.28 14.38
CA ASN A 82 0.41 -12.40 12.92
C ASN A 82 1.66 -13.01 12.28
N SER A 83 2.60 -13.54 13.07
CA SER A 83 3.83 -14.16 12.56
C SER A 83 4.29 -15.33 13.44
N ARG A 84 5.18 -16.17 12.89
CA ARG A 84 5.93 -17.17 13.64
C ARG A 84 7.41 -17.08 13.30
N TYR A 85 8.25 -17.57 14.21
CA TYR A 85 9.65 -17.76 13.92
C TYR A 85 9.82 -18.90 12.91
N ILE A 86 10.73 -18.68 11.98
CA ILE A 86 11.15 -19.64 10.97
C ILE A 86 12.66 -19.84 11.02
N TRP A 87 13.11 -20.99 10.56
CA TRP A 87 14.51 -21.24 10.29
C TRP A 87 14.68 -22.24 9.13
N GLN A 88 15.90 -22.62 8.81
CA GLN A 88 16.16 -23.61 7.77
C GLN A 88 15.54 -24.98 8.08
N GLN A 89 15.51 -25.39 9.34
CA GLN A 89 14.88 -26.63 9.79
C GLN A 89 13.98 -26.35 10.99
N ALA A 90 12.93 -27.16 11.14
CA ALA A 90 11.91 -26.99 12.16
C ALA A 90 12.42 -27.09 13.62
N ASP A 91 13.55 -27.77 13.82
CA ASP A 91 14.23 -27.91 15.10
C ASP A 91 15.21 -26.76 15.40
N GLY A 92 15.22 -25.72 14.57
CA GLY A 92 16.11 -24.57 14.73
C GLY A 92 17.55 -24.82 14.27
N GLN A 93 17.80 -25.89 13.51
CA GLN A 93 19.11 -26.22 12.96
C GLN A 93 19.30 -25.74 11.50
N PRO A 94 20.56 -25.57 11.04
CA PRO A 94 21.78 -25.60 11.84
C PRO A 94 21.99 -24.30 12.63
N THR A 95 22.82 -24.39 13.67
CA THR A 95 23.29 -23.25 14.48
C THR A 95 24.76 -22.92 14.15
N ASN A 96 25.27 -21.83 14.71
CA ASN A 96 26.61 -21.28 14.48
C ASN A 96 26.87 -20.99 13.00
N VAL A 97 25.84 -20.46 12.32
CA VAL A 97 25.84 -20.17 10.89
C VAL A 97 25.19 -18.82 10.61
N THR A 98 25.58 -18.21 9.50
CA THR A 98 24.79 -17.15 8.89
C THR A 98 23.82 -17.75 7.87
N ARG A 99 22.59 -17.24 7.85
CA ARG A 99 21.55 -17.60 6.88
C ARG A 99 20.84 -16.37 6.35
N THR A 100 20.55 -16.39 5.06
CA THR A 100 19.78 -15.36 4.37
C THR A 100 18.41 -15.93 4.03
N PHE A 101 17.36 -15.30 4.57
CA PHE A 101 15.97 -15.65 4.27
C PHE A 101 15.42 -14.68 3.24
N ARG A 102 15.13 -15.19 2.05
CA ARG A 102 14.57 -14.44 0.93
C ARG A 102 13.07 -14.58 0.92
N THR A 103 12.38 -13.46 0.80
CA THR A 103 10.99 -13.40 0.32
C THR A 103 10.90 -12.49 -0.91
N THR A 104 9.77 -12.55 -1.61
CA THR A 104 9.52 -11.76 -2.81
C THR A 104 8.16 -11.12 -2.75
N PHE A 105 8.07 -9.90 -3.23
CA PHE A 105 6.82 -9.19 -3.43
C PHE A 105 6.84 -8.50 -4.78
N THR A 106 5.68 -8.08 -5.25
CA THR A 106 5.53 -7.39 -6.54
C THR A 106 4.92 -6.02 -6.30
N ILE A 107 5.49 -4.99 -6.93
CA ILE A 107 4.78 -3.73 -7.15
C ILE A 107 3.97 -3.89 -8.42
N ASP A 108 2.65 -3.86 -8.26
CA ASP A 108 1.69 -4.19 -9.32
C ASP A 108 1.75 -3.19 -10.48
N ALA A 109 1.39 -3.67 -11.67
CA ALA A 109 1.37 -2.82 -12.85
C ALA A 109 0.45 -1.60 -12.63
N GLY A 110 0.93 -0.43 -13.04
CA GLY A 110 0.20 0.82 -12.83
C GLY A 110 0.54 1.53 -11.52
N TYR A 111 1.41 0.99 -10.66
CA TYR A 111 1.95 1.68 -9.49
C TYR A 111 3.38 2.20 -9.73
N ASN A 112 3.72 3.33 -9.11
CA ASN A 112 5.02 3.98 -9.28
C ASN A 112 6.00 3.51 -8.18
N PRO A 113 7.06 2.74 -8.50
CA PRO A 113 8.02 2.26 -7.53
C PRO A 113 8.82 3.38 -6.83
N LEU A 114 8.93 4.57 -7.43
CA LEU A 114 9.62 5.72 -6.82
C LEU A 114 8.82 6.36 -5.67
N THR A 115 7.55 6.00 -5.52
CA THR A 115 6.68 6.44 -4.42
C THR A 115 6.48 5.36 -3.38
N ALA A 116 7.12 4.21 -3.57
CA ALA A 116 6.88 3.03 -2.76
C ALA A 116 7.49 3.20 -1.37
N VAL A 117 6.75 2.74 -0.36
CA VAL A 117 7.21 2.61 1.01
C VAL A 117 6.87 1.20 1.49
N LEU A 118 7.83 0.53 2.09
CA LEU A 118 7.67 -0.78 2.73
C LEU A 118 8.10 -0.67 4.18
N ASN A 119 7.23 -1.08 5.10
CA ASN A 119 7.51 -1.12 6.53
C ASN A 119 7.43 -2.56 7.04
N GLY A 120 8.12 -2.83 8.13
CA GLY A 120 8.01 -4.08 8.86
C GLY A 120 8.78 -4.07 10.16
N ARG A 121 8.69 -5.17 10.89
CA ARG A 121 9.49 -5.42 12.08
C ARG A 121 10.07 -6.82 12.03
N TRP A 122 11.24 -7.01 12.62
CA TRP A 122 11.93 -8.29 12.62
C TRP A 122 12.62 -8.58 13.95
N SER A 123 12.64 -9.85 14.31
CA SER A 123 13.27 -10.42 15.50
C SER A 123 14.13 -11.60 15.06
N THR A 124 15.31 -11.75 15.64
CA THR A 124 16.31 -12.72 15.17
C THR A 124 16.93 -13.47 16.34
N ASP A 125 17.46 -14.66 16.11
CA ASP A 125 18.37 -15.32 17.06
C ASP A 125 19.60 -15.81 16.29
N ASN A 126 20.80 -15.26 16.52
CA ASN A 126 21.16 -14.27 17.54
C ASN A 126 21.10 -12.81 17.07
N THR A 127 21.62 -12.48 15.89
CA THR A 127 21.72 -11.07 15.42
C THR A 127 21.32 -10.95 13.97
N GLY A 128 20.49 -9.95 13.66
CA GLY A 128 20.20 -9.55 12.28
C GLY A 128 21.30 -8.63 11.78
N LEU A 129 22.00 -9.05 10.73
CA LEU A 129 23.14 -8.31 10.16
C LEU A 129 22.73 -7.25 9.14
N ASP A 130 21.73 -7.56 8.32
CA ASP A 130 21.25 -6.65 7.28
C ASP A 130 19.86 -7.07 6.78
N ILE A 131 19.16 -6.14 6.15
CA ILE A 131 18.04 -6.42 5.26
C ILE A 131 18.39 -5.85 3.89
N LEU A 132 18.41 -6.68 2.85
CA LEU A 132 18.72 -6.23 1.50
C LEU A 132 17.43 -6.13 0.68
N LEU A 133 17.25 -5.00 0.01
CA LEU A 133 16.21 -4.83 -1.01
C LEU A 133 16.86 -4.94 -2.38
N ASN A 134 16.42 -5.92 -3.17
CA ASN A 134 16.97 -6.18 -4.52
C ASN A 134 18.51 -6.33 -4.53
N GLY A 135 19.07 -6.93 -3.47
CA GLY A 135 20.50 -7.13 -3.30
C GLY A 135 21.28 -5.90 -2.82
N ALA A 136 20.63 -4.75 -2.61
CA ALA A 136 21.25 -3.56 -2.02
C ALA A 136 21.10 -3.58 -0.49
N SER A 137 22.22 -3.46 0.21
CA SER A 137 22.29 -3.34 1.67
C SER A 137 21.55 -2.10 2.18
N SER A 138 20.81 -2.26 3.28
CA SER A 138 20.15 -1.15 3.98
C SER A 138 20.90 -0.72 5.24
N GLY A 139 21.70 -1.62 5.81
CA GLY A 139 22.32 -1.44 7.12
C GLY A 139 21.35 -1.61 8.30
N PHE A 140 20.11 -2.04 8.06
CA PHE A 140 19.20 -2.38 9.15
C PHE A 140 19.70 -3.60 9.89
N SER A 141 19.87 -3.49 11.20
CA SER A 141 20.26 -4.60 12.07
C SER A 141 19.19 -4.92 13.12
N SER A 142 19.19 -6.14 13.66
CA SER A 142 18.34 -6.54 14.78
C SER A 142 19.21 -7.05 15.93
N GLY A 143 18.92 -6.61 17.15
CA GLY A 143 19.70 -6.94 18.34
C GLY A 143 19.41 -8.32 18.95
N GLY A 144 18.43 -9.05 18.42
CA GLY A 144 18.09 -10.42 18.83
C GLY A 144 16.65 -10.62 19.29
N PHE A 145 16.37 -11.80 19.86
CA PHE A 145 15.01 -12.34 20.03
C PHE A 145 14.18 -11.67 21.13
N GLY A 146 14.81 -10.78 21.90
CA GLY A 146 14.18 -10.09 23.03
C GLY A 146 13.28 -8.92 22.62
N ALA A 147 13.32 -8.48 21.36
CA ALA A 147 12.47 -7.43 20.84
C ALA A 147 12.34 -7.47 19.31
N PHE A 148 11.19 -7.04 18.80
CA PHE A 148 11.04 -6.71 17.39
C PHE A 148 11.69 -5.35 17.10
N THR A 149 12.60 -5.32 16.14
CA THR A 149 13.22 -4.08 15.62
C THR A 149 12.46 -3.63 14.38
N ALA A 150 12.19 -2.34 14.20
CA ALA A 150 11.50 -1.83 13.02
C ALA A 150 12.47 -1.55 11.87
N PHE A 151 12.00 -1.67 10.62
CA PHE A 151 12.70 -1.22 9.42
C PHE A 151 11.73 -0.56 8.43
N SER A 152 12.26 0.30 7.55
CA SER A 152 11.46 0.99 6.54
C SER A 152 12.29 1.28 5.29
N PHE A 153 11.78 0.90 4.12
CA PHE A 153 12.34 1.25 2.81
C PHE A 153 11.46 2.29 2.14
N ASN A 154 12.08 3.31 1.55
CA ASN A 154 11.41 4.32 0.72
C ASN A 154 12.11 4.53 -0.64
N THR A 155 13.14 3.73 -0.94
CA THR A 155 13.92 3.75 -2.18
C THR A 155 14.42 2.34 -2.48
N GLY A 156 14.95 2.11 -3.70
CA GLY A 156 15.51 0.81 -4.11
C GLY A 156 14.51 -0.17 -4.72
N PHE A 157 13.24 0.22 -4.84
CA PHE A 157 12.20 -0.59 -5.45
C PHE A 157 12.30 -0.63 -6.98
N LEU A 158 11.94 -1.77 -7.54
CA LEU A 158 11.77 -2.03 -8.96
C LEU A 158 10.28 -2.11 -9.30
N ALA A 159 9.92 -1.77 -10.54
CA ALA A 159 8.60 -2.12 -11.05
C ALA A 159 8.49 -3.65 -11.16
N GLY A 160 7.34 -4.22 -10.76
CA GLY A 160 7.17 -5.66 -10.75
C GLY A 160 7.87 -6.34 -9.57
N LEU A 161 8.56 -7.45 -9.83
CA LEU A 161 9.14 -8.32 -8.80
C LEU A 161 10.29 -7.65 -8.05
N ASN A 162 10.25 -7.73 -6.73
CA ASN A 162 11.27 -7.29 -5.79
C ASN A 162 11.65 -8.44 -4.84
N THR A 163 12.89 -8.47 -4.39
CA THR A 163 13.37 -9.41 -3.37
C THR A 163 13.69 -8.68 -2.06
N LEU A 164 13.32 -9.28 -0.94
CA LEU A 164 13.70 -8.83 0.40
C LEU A 164 14.45 -9.96 1.09
N ASP A 165 15.71 -9.71 1.42
CA ASP A 165 16.63 -10.69 2.02
C ASP A 165 16.96 -10.29 3.46
N PHE A 166 16.68 -11.16 4.41
CA PHE A 166 17.00 -10.97 5.83
C PHE A 166 18.24 -11.80 6.17
N VAL A 167 19.34 -11.14 6.52
CA VAL A 167 20.61 -11.82 6.87
C VAL A 167 20.68 -11.98 8.38
N VAL A 168 20.67 -13.23 8.85
CA VAL A 168 20.70 -13.57 10.26
C VAL A 168 21.96 -14.34 10.58
N ASN A 169 22.71 -13.87 11.57
CA ASN A 169 23.88 -14.56 12.10
C ASN A 169 23.52 -15.23 13.43
N ASP A 170 23.60 -16.55 13.43
CA ASP A 170 23.51 -17.36 14.63
C ASP A 170 24.91 -17.79 15.08
N PHE A 171 25.13 -17.72 16.39
CA PHE A 171 26.30 -18.20 17.12
C PHE A 171 25.88 -18.86 18.44
N GLY A 172 24.67 -19.45 18.44
CA GLY A 172 23.96 -19.92 19.63
C GLY A 172 23.62 -21.41 19.55
N VAL A 173 22.57 -21.79 20.28
CA VAL A 173 22.06 -23.17 20.33
C VAL A 173 20.71 -23.34 19.64
N ILE A 174 20.00 -22.24 19.38
CA ILE A 174 18.76 -22.20 18.62
C ILE A 174 18.82 -20.96 17.75
N SER A 175 18.48 -21.13 16.46
CA SER A 175 18.51 -20.06 15.47
C SER A 175 17.10 -19.79 14.97
N SER A 176 16.76 -18.52 14.75
CA SER A 176 15.39 -18.17 14.37
C SER A 176 15.30 -16.79 13.72
N LEU A 177 14.30 -16.60 12.85
CA LEU A 177 13.90 -15.32 12.26
C LEU A 177 12.38 -15.17 12.37
N ALA A 178 11.89 -14.04 12.84
CA ALA A 178 10.50 -13.65 12.67
C ALA A 178 10.42 -12.28 12.01
N VAL A 179 9.56 -12.14 11.00
CA VAL A 179 9.22 -10.86 10.37
C VAL A 179 7.72 -10.66 10.47
N THR A 180 7.30 -9.49 10.94
CA THR A 180 5.90 -9.13 11.12
C THR A 180 5.60 -7.70 10.68
N ASP A 181 4.31 -7.37 10.62
CA ASP A 181 3.74 -6.10 10.16
C ASP A 181 4.31 -5.63 8.82
N LEU A 182 4.53 -6.57 7.90
CA LEU A 182 4.89 -6.22 6.54
C LEU A 182 3.72 -5.53 5.85
N ASP A 183 3.91 -4.25 5.55
CA ASP A 183 2.94 -3.42 4.83
C ASP A 183 3.66 -2.55 3.80
N GLY A 184 3.12 -2.55 2.59
CA GLY A 184 3.72 -1.90 1.42
C GLY A 184 2.69 -1.05 0.69
N VAL A 185 3.05 0.20 0.43
CA VAL A 185 2.22 1.12 -0.35
C VAL A 185 3.00 1.72 -1.49
N ALA A 186 2.33 1.96 -2.61
CA ALA A 186 2.82 2.78 -3.71
C ALA A 186 1.66 3.60 -4.26
N GLN A 187 1.96 4.74 -4.87
CA GLN A 187 0.95 5.55 -5.55
C GLN A 187 0.72 5.02 -6.97
N LEU A 188 -0.52 5.13 -7.44
CA LEU A 188 -0.85 4.87 -8.84
C LEU A 188 -0.03 5.82 -9.73
N THR A 189 0.50 5.27 -10.82
CA THR A 189 1.07 6.01 -11.93
C THR A 189 -0.09 6.71 -12.63
N VAL A 190 -0.32 7.98 -12.28
CA VAL A 190 -1.28 8.80 -13.00
C VAL A 190 -0.67 9.14 -14.35
N PRO A 191 -1.31 8.77 -15.48
CA PRO A 191 -0.85 9.23 -16.78
C PRO A 191 -0.87 10.75 -16.76
N THR A 192 0.25 11.40 -17.04
CA THR A 192 0.34 12.88 -17.12
C THR A 192 -0.50 13.48 -18.26
N ASN A 193 -1.20 12.63 -19.01
CA ASN A 193 -2.00 12.97 -20.17
C ASN A 193 -3.51 13.03 -19.87
N VAL A 194 -3.94 12.99 -18.60
CA VAL A 194 -5.31 13.39 -18.27
C VAL A 194 -5.40 14.88 -18.57
N VAL A 195 -5.89 15.19 -19.78
CA VAL A 195 -6.37 16.53 -20.13
C VAL A 195 -7.35 16.90 -19.01
N PRO A 196 -7.04 17.90 -18.18
CA PRO A 196 -8.04 18.38 -17.23
C PRO A 196 -9.24 18.81 -18.09
N GLU A 197 -10.45 18.34 -17.78
CA GLU A 197 -11.66 18.91 -18.37
C GLU A 197 -12.25 20.06 -17.52
N PRO A 198 -11.55 21.20 -17.29
CA PRO A 198 -12.23 22.43 -16.92
C PRO A 198 -13.02 23.06 -18.07
N SER A 199 -12.65 22.82 -19.33
CA SER A 199 -13.17 23.60 -20.47
C SER A 199 -14.36 22.97 -21.18
N ALA A 200 -14.44 21.64 -21.31
CA ALA A 200 -15.55 20.99 -22.03
C ALA A 200 -16.89 21.13 -21.28
N VAL A 201 -16.89 20.94 -19.97
CA VAL A 201 -18.07 21.17 -19.12
C VAL A 201 -18.44 22.64 -19.05
N ALA A 202 -17.45 23.54 -19.01
CA ALA A 202 -17.67 24.99 -19.05
C ALA A 202 -18.25 25.45 -20.40
N LEU A 203 -17.76 24.92 -21.53
CA LEU A 203 -18.26 25.18 -22.88
C LEU A 203 -19.68 24.61 -23.08
N MET A 204 -19.95 23.42 -22.54
CA MET A 204 -21.28 22.82 -22.58
C MET A 204 -22.27 23.64 -21.74
N GLY A 205 -21.88 24.08 -20.54
CA GLY A 205 -22.68 24.97 -19.70
C GLY A 205 -22.93 26.34 -20.34
N ALA A 206 -21.90 26.95 -20.95
CA ALA A 206 -22.02 28.19 -21.71
C ALA A 206 -22.93 28.05 -22.94
N GLY A 207 -22.83 26.93 -23.67
CA GLY A 207 -23.68 26.63 -24.82
C GLY A 207 -25.15 26.48 -24.44
N LEU A 208 -25.45 25.72 -23.39
CA LEU A 208 -26.82 25.49 -22.92
C LEU A 208 -27.46 26.77 -22.36
N THR A 209 -26.70 27.60 -21.66
CA THR A 209 -27.20 28.90 -21.16
C THR A 209 -27.48 29.88 -22.29
N ALA A 210 -26.61 29.96 -23.30
CA ALA A 210 -26.83 30.78 -24.49
C ALA A 210 -28.09 30.33 -25.26
N LEU A 211 -28.29 29.01 -25.45
CA LEU A 211 -29.49 28.45 -26.09
C LEU A 211 -30.76 28.79 -25.31
N GLY A 212 -30.73 28.65 -23.97
CA GLY A 212 -31.85 29.02 -23.11
C GLY A 212 -32.24 30.51 -23.23
N PHE A 213 -31.24 31.40 -23.29
CA PHE A 213 -31.48 32.83 -23.44
C PHE A 213 -32.08 33.21 -24.80
N VAL A 214 -31.60 32.58 -25.89
CA VAL A 214 -32.15 32.78 -27.24
C VAL A 214 -33.59 32.28 -27.34
N ALA A 215 -33.89 31.10 -26.78
CA ALA A 215 -35.24 30.54 -26.76
C ALA A 215 -36.22 31.45 -26.00
N HIS A 216 -35.79 32.03 -24.87
CA HIS A 216 -36.59 32.98 -24.09
C HIS A 216 -36.89 34.28 -24.85
N ARG A 217 -35.91 34.82 -25.58
CA ARG A 217 -36.11 36.03 -26.40
C ARG A 217 -37.10 35.82 -27.54
N ARG A 218 -37.11 34.64 -28.16
CA ARG A 218 -38.05 34.31 -29.25
C ARG A 218 -39.50 34.22 -28.74
N LYS A 219 -39.73 33.63 -27.57
CA LYS A 219 -41.06 33.56 -26.94
C LYS A 219 -41.65 34.91 -26.53
N ARG A 220 -40.83 35.96 -26.36
CA ARG A 220 -41.31 37.32 -26.00
C ARG A 220 -41.64 38.20 -27.21
N ARG A 221 -41.31 37.75 -28.42
CA ARG A 221 -41.55 38.49 -29.67
C ARG A 221 -42.69 37.92 -30.51
N ALA A 222 -43.21 36.75 -30.14
CA ALA A 222 -44.46 36.18 -30.63
C ALA A 222 -45.58 36.53 -29.64
#